data_AF-A0A382KQG7-F1
#
_entry.id   AF-A0A382KQG7-F1
#
_cell.length_a   1.000
_cell.length_b   1.000
_cell.length_c   1.000
_cell.angle_alpha   90.00
_cell.angle_beta   90.00
_cell.angle_gamma   90.00
#
_symmetry.space_group_name_H-M   'P 1'
#
loop_
_entity.id
_entity.type
_entity.pdbx_description
1 polymer ?
#
loop_
_entity_poly.entity_id
_entity_poly.type
_entity_poly.pdbx_seq_one_letter_code
_entity_poly.pdbx_strand_id
1 'polypeptide(L)'
;MKKILSHWTIAFVTLLVLTYIGLQDPWAKEILRLKSFDYVLQNEVKTPSEAVSIVTIDEQAIEKYGQWPWKRDVLAQLIFDLRNAQTGIIVMPILFSEEDRLGGDDVFCEALTYGTVIAQVGTTQKNTSNAVPRGVAKIGNPLPYLFEWDGMVGPLPQLAECAAGVGVINTAT
;
A
#
# COMPACT_ATOMS: atom_id res chain seq x y z
N MET A 1 -60.85 -28.21 13.47
CA MET A 1 -60.03 -27.29 12.65
C MET A 1 -58.72 -27.04 13.38
N LYS A 2 -57.60 -27.51 12.82
CA LYS A 2 -56.29 -27.52 13.50
C LYS A 2 -55.80 -26.07 13.66
N LYS A 3 -55.49 -25.67 14.91
CA LYS A 3 -54.81 -24.41 15.22
C LYS A 3 -53.35 -24.49 14.72
N ILE A 4 -53.17 -24.40 13.40
CA ILE A 4 -51.86 -24.50 12.74
C ILE A 4 -50.99 -23.25 12.99
N LEU A 5 -51.60 -22.16 13.44
CA LEU A 5 -50.93 -20.93 13.85
C LEU A 5 -50.78 -20.89 15.38
N SER A 6 -49.79 -21.62 15.87
CA SER A 6 -49.25 -21.42 17.22
C SER A 6 -48.30 -20.21 17.20
N HIS A 7 -48.20 -19.46 18.29
CA HIS A 7 -47.26 -18.32 18.42
C HIS A 7 -45.81 -18.72 18.08
N TRP A 8 -45.45 -19.98 18.32
CA TRP A 8 -44.16 -20.57 17.95
C TRP A 8 -43.95 -20.68 16.44
N THR A 9 -44.99 -21.03 15.67
CA THR A 9 -44.92 -21.09 14.21
C THR A 9 -44.66 -19.71 13.63
N ILE A 10 -45.30 -18.67 14.19
CA ILE A 10 -45.09 -17.28 13.78
C ILE A 10 -43.64 -16.86 14.06
N ALA A 11 -43.14 -17.11 15.27
CA ALA A 11 -41.76 -16.78 15.63
C ALA A 11 -40.72 -17.45 14.71
N PHE A 12 -40.92 -18.73 14.37
CA PHE A 12 -40.01 -19.47 13.49
C PHE A 12 -40.04 -18.95 12.05
N VAL A 13 -41.23 -18.63 11.53
CA VAL A 13 -41.39 -18.03 10.20
C VAL A 13 -40.76 -16.64 10.16
N THR A 14 -40.99 -15.80 11.17
CA THR A 14 -40.36 -14.48 11.26
C THR A 14 -38.84 -14.59 11.31
N LEU A 15 -38.30 -15.51 12.11
CA LEU A 15 -36.85 -15.75 12.17
C LEU A 15 -36.31 -16.18 10.81
N LEU A 16 -36.96 -17.13 10.12
CA LEU A 16 -36.55 -17.59 8.79
C LEU A 16 -36.57 -16.44 7.77
N VAL A 17 -37.61 -15.62 7.77
CA VAL A 17 -37.73 -14.47 6.85
C VAL A 17 -36.64 -13.43 7.14
N LEU A 18 -36.42 -13.06 8.41
CA LEU A 18 -35.36 -12.12 8.79
C LEU A 18 -33.97 -12.66 8.49
N THR A 19 -33.76 -13.97 8.66
CA THR A 19 -32.50 -14.63 8.34
C THR A 19 -32.27 -14.63 6.83
N TYR A 20 -33.30 -14.99 6.04
CA TYR A 20 -33.23 -14.98 4.59
C TYR A 20 -32.93 -13.58 4.04
N ILE A 21 -33.64 -12.55 4.52
CA ILE A 21 -33.36 -11.15 4.15
C ILE A 21 -31.96 -10.75 4.61
N GLY A 22 -31.55 -11.13 5.83
CA GLY A 22 -30.23 -10.83 6.38
C GLY A 22 -29.08 -11.46 5.60
N LEU A 23 -29.30 -12.62 4.97
CA LEU A 23 -28.36 -13.32 4.10
C LEU A 23 -28.19 -12.65 2.72
N GLN A 24 -29.17 -11.86 2.27
CA GLN A 24 -29.07 -11.08 1.03
C GLN A 24 -28.28 -9.77 1.21
N ASP A 25 -27.85 -9.45 2.44
CA ASP A 25 -27.13 -8.23 2.82
C ASP A 25 -27.72 -6.95 2.20
N PRO A 26 -28.99 -6.60 2.52
CA PRO A 26 -29.66 -5.46 1.91
C PRO A 26 -28.93 -4.15 2.21
N TRP A 27 -29.04 -3.19 1.28
CA TRP A 27 -28.36 -1.89 1.38
C TRP A 27 -28.44 -1.27 2.79
N ALA A 28 -29.63 -1.19 3.40
CA ALA A 28 -29.80 -0.64 4.76
C ALA A 28 -28.85 -1.26 5.82
N LYS A 29 -28.65 -2.58 5.78
CA LYS A 29 -27.76 -3.31 6.69
C LYS A 29 -26.29 -3.03 6.39
N GLU A 30 -25.94 -2.96 5.11
CA GLU A 30 -24.60 -2.62 4.66
C GLU A 30 -24.20 -1.19 5.11
N ILE A 31 -25.09 -0.19 4.99
CA ILE A 31 -24.81 1.18 5.50
C ILE A 31 -24.43 1.12 6.96
N LEU A 32 -25.27 0.44 7.75
CA LEU A 32 -25.14 0.43 9.20
C LEU A 32 -23.85 -0.26 9.61
N ARG A 33 -23.47 -1.35 8.91
CA ARG A 33 -22.19 -2.02 9.11
C ARG A 33 -21.01 -1.09 8.79
N LEU A 34 -21.01 -0.44 7.63
CA LEU A 34 -19.92 0.45 7.22
C LEU A 34 -19.80 1.66 8.17
N LYS A 35 -20.92 2.31 8.51
CA LYS A 35 -20.93 3.43 9.47
C LYS A 35 -20.49 3.02 10.88
N SER A 36 -20.90 1.83 11.33
CA SER A 36 -20.45 1.28 12.62
C SER A 36 -18.94 1.09 12.62
N PHE A 37 -18.39 0.54 11.54
CA PHE A 37 -16.95 0.37 11.36
C PHE A 37 -16.21 1.72 11.37
N ASP A 38 -16.70 2.70 10.62
CA ASP A 38 -16.15 4.06 10.61
C ASP A 38 -16.17 4.69 12.01
N TYR A 39 -17.26 4.52 12.76
CA TYR A 39 -17.38 5.03 14.12
C TYR A 39 -16.37 4.40 15.07
N VAL A 40 -16.16 3.08 14.98
CA VAL A 40 -15.16 2.38 15.79
C VAL A 40 -13.75 2.88 15.47
N LEU A 41 -13.40 2.99 14.19
CA LEU A 41 -12.08 3.48 13.76
C LEU A 41 -11.82 4.94 14.18
N GLN A 42 -12.83 5.81 14.09
CA GLN A 42 -12.69 7.22 14.48
C GLN A 42 -12.47 7.41 15.98
N ASN A 43 -13.05 6.51 16.80
CA ASN A 43 -12.94 6.56 18.26
C ASN A 43 -11.80 5.69 18.81
N GLU A 44 -11.02 5.05 17.93
CA GLU A 44 -9.86 4.28 18.34
C GLU A 44 -8.77 5.21 18.89
N VAL A 45 -8.17 4.81 20.02
CA VAL A 45 -7.09 5.58 20.64
C VAL A 45 -5.84 5.44 19.77
N LYS A 46 -5.38 6.55 19.20
CA LYS A 46 -4.17 6.60 18.38
C LYS A 46 -2.94 6.47 19.27
N THR A 47 -2.32 5.30 19.29
CA THR A 47 -1.00 5.09 19.92
C THR A 47 0.09 5.12 18.86
N PRO A 48 1.04 6.07 18.90
CA PRO A 48 2.14 6.09 17.96
C PRO A 48 3.00 4.83 18.15
N SER A 49 3.39 4.22 17.03
CA SER A 49 4.28 3.05 17.05
C SER A 49 5.72 3.51 17.23
N GLU A 50 6.42 2.92 18.20
CA GLU A 50 7.86 3.14 18.37
C GLU A 50 8.71 2.43 17.29
N ALA A 51 8.11 1.48 16.56
CA ALA A 51 8.79 0.67 15.55
C ALA A 51 8.78 1.29 14.16
N VAL A 52 8.00 2.36 13.92
CA VAL A 52 7.83 2.97 12.60
C VAL A 52 8.13 4.45 12.68
N SER A 53 9.12 4.88 11.89
CA SER A 53 9.46 6.30 11.71
C SER A 53 9.18 6.71 10.27
N ILE A 54 8.62 7.91 10.10
CA ILE A 54 8.31 8.48 8.79
C ILE A 54 9.30 9.62 8.54
N VAL A 55 10.06 9.53 7.45
CA VAL A 55 10.96 10.60 6.99
C VAL A 55 10.25 11.33 5.86
N THR A 56 9.98 12.61 6.06
CA THR A 56 9.27 13.46 5.09
C THR A 56 10.24 14.38 4.36
N ILE A 57 9.93 14.66 3.09
CA ILE A 57 10.52 15.79 2.36
C ILE A 57 9.66 17.00 2.72
N ASP A 58 10.10 17.78 3.69
CA ASP A 58 9.41 18.98 4.18
C ASP A 58 10.08 20.27 3.67
N GLU A 59 9.50 21.41 4.00
CA GLU A 59 10.03 22.71 3.60
C GLU A 59 11.46 22.94 4.12
N GLN A 60 11.77 22.47 5.34
CA GLN A 60 13.12 22.58 5.91
C GLN A 60 14.14 21.75 5.12
N ALA A 61 13.76 20.56 4.67
CA ALA A 61 14.61 19.73 3.84
C ALA A 61 14.79 20.35 2.44
N ILE A 62 13.75 20.94 1.85
CA ILE A 62 13.85 21.66 0.57
C ILE A 62 14.75 22.90 0.71
N GLU A 63 14.65 23.66 1.80
CA GLU A 63 15.54 24.80 2.05
C GLU A 63 17.00 24.37 2.23
N LYS A 64 17.23 23.20 2.85
CA LYS A 64 18.57 22.66 3.09
C LYS A 64 19.22 22.03 1.85
N TYR A 65 18.49 21.20 1.11
CA TYR A 65 19.02 20.40 0.00
C TYR A 65 18.68 20.96 -1.39
N GLY A 66 17.83 21.98 -1.44
CA GLY A 66 17.36 22.60 -2.67
C GLY A 66 16.11 21.93 -3.24
N GLN A 67 15.79 22.31 -4.47
CA GLN A 67 14.60 21.84 -5.18
C GLN A 67 14.66 20.33 -5.45
N TRP A 68 13.54 19.63 -5.20
CA TRP A 68 13.33 18.24 -5.60
C TRP A 68 13.14 18.13 -7.13
N PRO A 69 13.63 17.07 -7.80
CA PRO A 69 14.35 15.90 -7.28
C PRO A 69 15.81 16.19 -6.92
N TRP A 70 16.24 15.65 -5.78
CA TRP A 70 17.62 15.77 -5.32
C TRP A 70 18.54 14.76 -6.01
N LYS A 71 19.85 15.02 -5.92
CA LYS A 71 20.89 14.09 -6.36
C LYS A 71 20.81 12.76 -5.60
N ARG A 72 21.14 11.68 -6.29
CA ARG A 72 21.25 10.32 -5.75
C ARG A 72 22.18 10.21 -4.55
N ASP A 73 23.28 10.96 -4.54
CA ASP A 73 24.22 11.01 -3.41
C ASP A 73 23.56 11.47 -2.11
N VAL A 74 22.63 12.42 -2.19
CA VAL A 74 21.90 12.92 -1.01
C VAL A 74 20.98 11.84 -0.46
N LEU A 75 20.31 11.10 -1.35
CA LEU A 75 19.44 9.97 -0.97
C LEU A 75 20.26 8.79 -0.43
N ALA A 76 21.43 8.52 -1.02
CA ALA A 76 22.35 7.49 -0.54
C ALA A 76 22.85 7.81 0.88
N GLN A 77 23.25 9.07 1.12
CA GLN A 77 23.67 9.51 2.45
C GLN A 77 22.55 9.38 3.48
N LEU A 78 21.31 9.75 3.11
CA LEU A 78 20.15 9.54 3.98
C LEU A 78 19.98 8.06 4.35
N ILE A 79 20.12 7.15 3.38
CA ILE A 79 20.05 5.71 3.65
C ILE A 79 21.17 5.31 4.62
N PHE A 80 22.41 5.74 4.41
CA PHE A 80 23.51 5.43 5.32
C PHE A 80 23.26 5.94 6.74
N ASP A 81 22.73 7.16 6.89
CA ASP A 81 22.40 7.74 8.18
C ASP A 81 21.31 6.92 8.90
N LEU A 82 20.27 6.49 8.18
CA LEU A 82 19.23 5.62 8.71
C LEU A 82 19.77 4.24 9.11
N ARG A 83 20.74 3.70 8.37
CA ARG A 83 21.41 2.44 8.70
C ARG A 83 22.30 2.57 9.93
N ASN A 84 23.03 3.68 10.05
CA ASN A 84 23.81 4.00 11.25
C ASN A 84 22.92 4.14 12.49
N ALA A 85 21.68 4.62 12.30
CA ALA A 85 20.64 4.62 13.33
C ALA A 85 19.99 3.25 13.58
N GLN A 86 20.55 2.15 13.03
CA GLN A 86 20.08 0.77 13.19
C GLN A 86 18.66 0.51 12.66
N THR A 87 18.26 1.25 11.62
CA THR A 87 16.96 1.02 10.96
C THR A 87 16.93 -0.34 10.26
N GLY A 88 15.89 -1.14 10.53
CA GLY A 88 15.72 -2.48 9.96
C GLY A 88 15.37 -2.46 8.46
N ILE A 89 14.20 -1.92 8.09
CA ILE A 89 13.73 -1.83 6.71
C ILE A 89 13.51 -0.36 6.36
N ILE A 90 14.01 0.06 5.19
CA ILE A 90 13.79 1.40 4.66
C ILE A 90 12.88 1.26 3.44
N VAL A 91 11.70 1.87 3.51
CA VAL A 91 10.75 1.88 2.39
C VAL A 91 10.74 3.28 1.78
N MET A 92 11.12 3.36 0.51
CA MET A 92 11.11 4.58 -0.29
C MET A 92 10.03 4.47 -1.35
N PRO A 93 8.82 5.01 -1.12
CA PRO A 93 7.73 4.98 -2.09
C PRO A 93 7.95 6.00 -3.22
N ILE A 94 9.12 5.94 -3.86
CA ILE A 94 9.58 6.86 -4.91
C ILE A 94 9.99 6.03 -6.13
N LEU A 95 9.53 6.44 -7.30
CA LEU A 95 9.89 5.83 -8.58
C LEU A 95 11.20 6.42 -9.09
N PHE A 96 12.15 5.54 -9.43
CA PHE A 96 13.46 5.90 -9.98
C PHE A 96 13.64 5.31 -11.37
N SER A 97 12.79 5.72 -12.32
CA SER A 97 12.72 5.17 -13.68
C SER A 97 13.78 5.72 -14.65
N GLU A 98 14.46 6.81 -14.28
CA GLU A 98 15.45 7.50 -15.11
C GLU A 98 16.77 7.65 -14.36
N GLU A 99 17.86 7.72 -15.12
CA GLU A 99 19.21 8.04 -14.61
C GLU A 99 19.21 9.44 -13.99
N ASP A 100 19.97 9.59 -12.91
CA ASP A 100 20.14 10.91 -12.33
C ASP A 100 20.94 11.79 -13.30
N ARG A 101 20.34 12.92 -13.66
CA ARG A 101 20.97 13.95 -14.52
C ARG A 101 22.29 14.46 -13.94
N LEU A 102 22.49 14.30 -12.64
CA LEU A 102 23.64 14.78 -11.89
C LEU A 102 24.58 13.65 -11.44
N GLY A 103 24.31 12.39 -11.83
CA GLY A 103 25.06 11.19 -11.48
C GLY A 103 24.79 10.65 -10.07
N GLY A 104 25.55 9.64 -9.64
CA GLY A 104 25.47 9.06 -8.28
C GLY A 104 24.60 7.80 -8.18
N ASP A 105 24.10 7.27 -9.29
CA ASP A 105 23.31 6.03 -9.31
C ASP A 105 24.10 4.81 -8.79
N ASP A 106 25.43 4.77 -8.98
CA ASP A 106 26.29 3.70 -8.46
C ASP A 106 26.36 3.71 -6.93
N VAL A 107 26.59 4.88 -6.33
CA VAL A 107 26.63 5.07 -4.87
C VAL A 107 25.25 4.79 -4.26
N PHE A 108 24.20 5.19 -4.97
CA PHE A 108 22.84 4.91 -4.55
C PHE A 108 22.51 3.42 -4.62
N CYS A 109 22.92 2.71 -5.67
CA CYS A 109 22.82 1.25 -5.77
C CYS A 109 23.49 0.57 -4.57
N GLU A 110 24.70 0.99 -4.17
CA GLU A 110 25.38 0.45 -2.99
C GLU A 110 24.53 0.64 -1.72
N ALA A 111 23.99 1.84 -1.52
CA ALA A 111 23.12 2.15 -0.38
C ALA A 111 21.82 1.31 -0.35
N LEU A 112 21.28 0.94 -1.52
CA LEU A 112 20.04 0.16 -1.63
C LEU A 112 20.17 -1.32 -1.23
N THR A 113 21.40 -1.86 -1.22
CA THR A 113 21.71 -3.30 -1.10
C THR A 113 21.09 -3.94 0.14
N TYR A 114 21.09 -3.22 1.27
CA TYR A 114 20.68 -3.80 2.55
C TYR A 114 19.31 -3.29 2.94
N GLY A 115 18.27 -4.13 2.80
CA GLY A 115 16.96 -3.91 3.42
C GLY A 115 16.20 -2.65 2.95
N THR A 116 16.49 -2.16 1.74
CA THR A 116 15.81 -0.98 1.17
C THR A 116 14.85 -1.41 0.05
N VAL A 117 13.63 -0.86 0.08
CA VAL A 117 12.56 -1.15 -0.88
C VAL A 117 12.22 0.13 -1.64
N ILE A 118 12.31 0.09 -2.97
CA ILE A 118 11.95 1.20 -3.86
C ILE A 118 10.62 0.91 -4.59
N ALA A 119 10.07 1.90 -5.30
CA ALA A 119 8.75 1.76 -5.92
C ALA A 119 8.78 1.50 -7.42
N GLN A 120 7.73 0.83 -7.88
CA GLN A 120 7.27 0.77 -9.27
C GLN A 120 5.78 1.15 -9.32
N VAL A 121 5.31 1.63 -10.47
CA VAL A 121 3.96 2.17 -10.64
C VAL A 121 3.25 1.45 -11.78
N GLY A 122 1.96 1.13 -11.59
CA GLY A 122 1.13 0.60 -12.67
C GLY A 122 0.78 1.69 -13.69
N THR A 123 0.78 1.33 -14.99
CA THR A 123 0.45 2.25 -16.08
C THR A 123 -0.51 1.62 -17.07
N THR A 124 -1.33 2.43 -17.73
CA THR A 124 -2.15 2.02 -18.88
C THR A 124 -1.39 2.13 -20.20
N GLN A 125 -0.19 2.72 -20.20
CA GLN A 125 0.63 2.89 -21.39
C GLN A 125 1.45 1.62 -21.68
N LYS A 126 1.11 0.92 -22.78
CA LYS A 126 1.77 -0.35 -23.17
C LYS A 126 3.23 -0.22 -23.59
N ASN A 127 3.70 0.97 -23.95
CA ASN A 127 5.03 1.17 -24.53
C ASN A 127 6.17 1.21 -23.51
N THR A 128 5.86 1.37 -22.22
CA THR A 128 6.83 1.54 -21.13
C THR A 128 6.56 0.52 -20.04
N SER A 129 6.83 -0.76 -20.34
CA SER A 129 6.71 -1.85 -19.38
C SER A 129 8.09 -2.43 -19.03
N ASN A 130 8.57 -2.12 -17.83
CA ASN A 130 9.79 -2.66 -17.22
C ASN A 130 9.49 -3.14 -15.79
N ALA A 131 8.41 -3.92 -15.66
CA ALA A 131 7.95 -4.46 -14.39
C ALA A 131 9.06 -5.26 -13.69
N VAL A 132 9.23 -5.06 -12.39
CA VAL A 132 10.08 -5.93 -11.56
C VAL A 132 9.16 -6.91 -10.83
N PRO A 133 9.09 -8.18 -11.26
CA PRO A 133 8.20 -9.14 -10.62
C PRO A 133 8.68 -9.43 -9.20
N ARG A 134 7.82 -9.16 -8.21
CA ARG A 134 8.03 -9.56 -6.82
C ARG A 134 6.81 -10.34 -6.34
N GLY A 135 7.05 -11.42 -5.61
CA GLY A 135 5.98 -12.25 -5.08
C GLY A 135 5.11 -11.49 -4.08
N VAL A 136 3.82 -11.80 -4.05
CA VAL A 136 2.88 -11.24 -3.07
C VAL A 136 2.32 -12.34 -2.18
N ALA A 137 2.29 -12.08 -0.87
CA ALA A 137 1.55 -12.91 0.07
C ALA A 137 0.05 -12.62 -0.08
N LYS A 138 -0.76 -13.67 -0.27
CA LYS A 138 -2.19 -13.56 -0.52
C LYS A 138 -2.96 -14.40 0.50
N ILE A 139 -4.04 -13.85 1.05
CA ILE A 139 -5.01 -14.58 1.85
C ILE A 139 -6.21 -14.90 0.95
N GLY A 140 -6.48 -16.19 0.72
CA GLY A 140 -7.53 -16.63 -0.21
C GLY A 140 -7.19 -16.35 -1.68
N ASN A 141 -8.22 -16.17 -2.53
CA ASN A 141 -8.06 -15.82 -3.94
C ASN A 141 -8.56 -14.38 -4.21
N PRO A 142 -7.69 -13.35 -4.07
CA PRO A 142 -8.09 -11.97 -4.31
C PRO A 142 -8.14 -11.60 -5.79
N LEU A 143 -7.58 -12.42 -6.70
CA LEU A 143 -7.38 -12.07 -8.11
C LEU A 143 -8.64 -11.55 -8.83
N PRO A 144 -9.86 -12.11 -8.64
CA PRO A 144 -11.06 -11.61 -9.32
C PRO A 144 -11.47 -10.17 -8.94
N TYR A 145 -10.91 -9.63 -7.85
CA TYR A 145 -11.24 -8.31 -7.31
C TYR A 145 -10.07 -7.32 -7.45
N LEU A 146 -8.93 -7.75 -7.98
CA LEU A 146 -7.78 -6.88 -8.19
C LEU A 146 -7.89 -6.17 -9.53
N PHE A 147 -7.49 -4.90 -9.53
CA PHE A 147 -7.30 -4.15 -10.76
C PHE A 147 -6.03 -4.62 -11.46
N GLU A 148 -6.11 -4.83 -12.78
CA GLU A 148 -4.97 -5.18 -13.63
C GLU A 148 -4.55 -3.95 -14.45
N TRP A 149 -3.25 -3.66 -14.47
CA TRP A 149 -2.67 -2.60 -15.30
C TRP A 149 -2.19 -3.17 -16.64
N ASP A 150 -2.32 -2.40 -17.72
CA ASP A 150 -1.81 -2.79 -19.05
C ASP A 150 -0.27 -2.88 -19.09
N GLY A 151 0.42 -2.19 -18.18
CA GLY A 151 1.87 -2.20 -18.04
C GLY A 151 2.33 -1.70 -16.66
N MET A 152 3.65 -1.71 -16.44
CA MET A 152 4.26 -1.22 -15.20
C MET A 152 5.51 -0.41 -15.51
N VAL A 153 5.63 0.76 -14.90
CA VAL A 153 6.86 1.55 -14.90
C VAL A 153 7.67 1.17 -13.66
N GLY A 154 8.72 0.38 -13.89
CA GLY A 154 9.70 0.00 -12.88
C GLY A 154 10.82 1.04 -12.72
N PRO A 155 11.62 0.91 -11.65
CA PRO A 155 12.85 1.66 -11.53
C PRO A 155 13.87 1.24 -12.61
N LEU A 156 14.97 1.98 -12.70
CA LEU A 156 16.13 1.61 -13.52
C LEU A 156 16.55 0.16 -13.22
N PRO A 157 16.86 -0.65 -14.26
CA PRO A 157 17.25 -2.05 -14.07
C PRO A 157 18.39 -2.24 -13.06
N GLN A 158 19.41 -1.39 -13.12
CA GLN A 158 20.52 -1.39 -12.15
C GLN A 158 20.01 -1.23 -10.71
N LEU A 159 19.15 -0.24 -10.46
CA LEU A 159 18.61 0.01 -9.12
C LEU A 159 17.65 -1.11 -8.66
N ALA A 160 16.92 -1.73 -9.59
CA ALA A 160 16.05 -2.87 -9.30
C ALA A 160 16.82 -4.10 -8.82
N GLU A 161 18.01 -4.32 -9.38
CA GLU A 161 18.92 -5.42 -9.01
C GLU A 161 19.59 -5.16 -7.66
N CYS A 162 19.99 -3.92 -7.38
CA CYS A 162 20.63 -3.57 -6.11
C CYS A 162 19.62 -3.49 -4.94
N ALA A 163 18.37 -3.07 -5.19
CA ALA A 163 17.37 -2.96 -4.15
C ALA A 163 16.94 -4.32 -3.59
N ALA A 164 16.85 -4.41 -2.26
CA ALA A 164 16.35 -5.61 -1.59
C ALA A 164 14.91 -5.96 -2.00
N GLY A 165 14.10 -4.95 -2.36
CA GLY A 165 12.76 -5.16 -2.90
C GLY A 165 12.27 -4.01 -3.79
N VAL A 166 11.28 -4.33 -4.62
CA VAL A 166 10.55 -3.34 -5.43
C VAL A 166 9.05 -3.49 -5.15
N GLY A 167 8.48 -2.50 -4.45
CA GLY A 167 7.08 -2.45 -4.08
C GLY A 167 6.24 -1.76 -5.16
N VAL A 168 4.97 -2.15 -5.28
CA VAL A 168 4.03 -1.47 -6.18
C VAL A 168 3.33 -0.35 -5.43
N ILE A 169 3.39 0.87 -5.97
CA ILE A 169 2.58 1.99 -5.48
C ILE A 169 1.52 2.34 -6.53
N ASN A 170 0.33 2.70 -6.04
CA ASN A 170 -0.72 3.24 -6.89
C ASN A 170 -0.82 4.75 -6.63
N THR A 171 -0.18 5.53 -7.49
CA THR A 171 -0.43 6.97 -7.56
C THR A 171 -1.60 7.17 -8.50
N ALA A 172 -2.75 7.55 -7.96
CA ALA A 172 -3.85 8.05 -8.79
C ALA A 172 -3.37 9.37 -9.43
N THR A 173 -2.94 9.30 -10.69
CA THR A 173 -2.75 10.47 -11.55
C THR A 173 -4.00 10.66 -12.39
#